data_AF-A0A7M3NPF6-F1
#
_entry.id   AF-A0A7M3NPF6-F1
#
_cell.length_a   1.000
_cell.length_b   1.000
_cell.length_c   1.000
_cell.angle_alpha   90.00
_cell.angle_beta   90.00
_cell.angle_gamma   90.00
#
_symmetry.space_group_name_H-M   'P 1'
#
loop_
_entity.id
_entity.type
_entity.pdbx_description
1 polymer ?
#
loop_
_entity_poly.entity_id
_entity_poly.type
_entity_poly.pdbx_seq_one_letter_code
_entity_poly.pdbx_strand_id
1 'polypeptide(L)'
;MRVDLSQLDDVIRKLNGLLSDMDKANTKAKYETDIPSTAFGSMKFLESNELHSAHQDQKTRIEKIIKDLHQLIDDFGKSTSKVRDKYSNQEQANAQGVSAAPGSAN
;
A
#
# COMPACT_ATOMS: atom_id res chain seq x y z
N MET A 1 -20.03 13.41 18.87
CA MET A 1 -19.23 13.55 17.63
C MET A 1 -19.58 12.37 16.74
N ARG A 2 -20.16 12.61 15.56
CA ARG A 2 -20.28 11.57 14.51
C ARG A 2 -18.91 11.44 13.86
N VAL A 3 -18.40 10.22 13.72
CA VAL A 3 -17.15 10.02 13.00
C VAL A 3 -17.45 10.11 11.52
N ASP A 4 -16.73 10.99 10.83
CA ASP A 4 -16.88 11.18 9.39
C ASP A 4 -16.23 10.00 8.66
N LEU A 5 -17.02 8.94 8.45
CA LEU A 5 -16.59 7.73 7.76
C LEU A 5 -16.22 8.00 6.29
N SER A 6 -16.72 9.11 5.70
CA SER A 6 -16.43 9.45 4.31
C SER A 6 -14.96 9.84 4.09
N GLN A 7 -14.33 10.49 5.07
CA GLN A 7 -12.91 10.80 4.99
C GLN A 7 -12.02 9.56 5.11
N LEU A 8 -12.45 8.56 5.90
CA LEU A 8 -11.73 7.29 5.98
C LEU A 8 -11.79 6.54 4.64
N ASP A 9 -12.94 6.54 3.97
CA ASP A 9 -13.09 5.93 2.64
C ASP A 9 -12.26 6.66 1.57
N ASP A 10 -12.20 7.99 1.61
CA ASP A 10 -11.36 8.79 0.71
C ASP A 10 -9.86 8.50 0.87
N VAL A 11 -9.40 8.32 2.12
CA VAL A 11 -8.01 7.95 2.40
C VAL A 11 -7.72 6.54 1.88
N ILE A 12 -8.60 5.57 2.12
CA ILE A 12 -8.46 4.21 1.56
C ILE A 12 -8.37 4.25 0.03
N ARG A 13 -9.22 5.04 -0.63
CA ARG A 13 -9.22 5.17 -2.09
C ARG A 13 -7.90 5.74 -2.62
N LYS A 14 -7.39 6.80 -2.00
CA LYS A 14 -6.10 7.42 -2.38
C LYS A 14 -4.94 6.46 -2.20
N LEU A 15 -4.94 5.69 -1.11
CA LEU A 15 -3.90 4.69 -0.83
C LEU A 15 -3.93 3.52 -1.83
N ASN A 16 -5.12 3.06 -2.22
CA ASN A 16 -5.26 2.06 -3.28
C ASN A 16 -4.76 2.59 -4.64
N GLY A 17 -4.97 3.88 -4.92
CA GLY A 17 -4.42 4.54 -6.09
C GLY A 17 -2.88 4.56 -6.08
N LEU A 18 -2.30 4.95 -4.95
CA LEU A 18 -0.85 4.91 -4.74
C LEU A 18 -0.29 3.50 -4.93
N LEU A 19 -0.94 2.48 -4.35
CA LEU A 19 -0.56 1.07 -4.51
C LEU A 19 -0.49 0.65 -5.98
N SER A 20 -1.53 0.99 -6.75
CA SER A 20 -1.57 0.71 -8.20
C SER A 20 -0.42 1.37 -8.96
N ASP A 21 -0.08 2.62 -8.64
CA ASP A 21 1.03 3.31 -9.31
C ASP A 21 2.40 2.74 -8.91
N MET A 22 2.52 2.24 -7.68
CA MET A 22 3.70 1.53 -7.21
C MET A 22 3.88 0.16 -7.86
N ASP A 23 2.80 -0.59 -8.11
CA ASP A 23 2.84 -1.84 -8.89
C ASP A 23 3.38 -1.62 -10.30
N LYS A 24 2.99 -0.51 -10.94
CA LYS A 24 3.55 -0.12 -12.25
C LYS A 24 5.04 0.18 -12.12
N ALA A 25 5.46 0.93 -11.11
CA ALA A 25 6.87 1.22 -10.86
C ALA A 25 7.69 -0.06 -10.61
N ASN A 26 7.14 -1.02 -9.86
CA ASN A 26 7.76 -2.32 -9.59
C ASN A 26 7.99 -3.10 -10.90
N THR A 27 6.96 -3.14 -11.74
CA THR A 27 7.01 -3.82 -13.05
C THR A 27 8.11 -3.22 -13.92
N LYS A 28 8.21 -1.88 -13.98
CA LYS A 28 9.26 -1.19 -14.73
C LYS A 28 10.65 -1.48 -14.18
N ALA A 29 10.86 -1.34 -12.88
CA ALA A 29 12.14 -1.63 -12.25
C ALA A 29 12.57 -3.10 -12.42
N LYS A 30 11.62 -4.03 -12.43
CA LYS A 30 11.90 -5.45 -12.56
C LYS A 30 12.22 -5.88 -14.00
N TYR A 31 11.48 -5.36 -14.97
CA TYR A 31 11.52 -5.86 -16.35
C TYR A 31 12.08 -4.88 -17.37
N GLU A 32 11.95 -3.57 -17.17
CA GLU A 32 12.35 -2.56 -18.16
C GLU A 32 13.74 -1.97 -17.91
N THR A 33 14.28 -2.14 -16.69
CA THR A 33 15.63 -1.68 -16.35
C THR A 33 16.65 -2.82 -16.31
N ASP A 34 16.35 -3.98 -16.90
CA ASP A 34 17.32 -5.08 -16.94
C ASP A 34 18.37 -4.83 -18.02
N ILE A 35 19.63 -4.73 -17.61
CA ILE A 35 20.76 -4.56 -18.52
C ILE A 35 21.61 -5.83 -18.44
N PRO A 36 21.73 -6.60 -19.53
CA PRO A 36 22.51 -7.83 -19.53
C PRO A 36 24.00 -7.51 -19.34
N SER A 37 24.76 -8.42 -18.71
CA SER A 37 26.19 -8.22 -18.45
C SER A 37 27.00 -7.92 -19.71
N THR A 38 26.58 -8.51 -20.84
CA THR A 38 27.18 -8.29 -22.16
C THR A 38 27.05 -6.84 -22.68
N ALA A 39 26.07 -6.08 -22.19
CA ALA A 39 25.91 -4.66 -22.53
C ALA A 39 26.85 -3.75 -21.74
N PHE A 40 27.41 -4.22 -20.61
CA PHE A 40 28.40 -3.47 -19.82
C PHE A 40 29.84 -3.67 -20.33
N GLY A 41 30.10 -4.75 -21.07
CA GLY A 41 31.43 -5.05 -21.62
C GLY A 41 31.65 -6.55 -21.83
N SER A 42 32.88 -6.90 -22.23
CA SER A 42 33.24 -8.32 -22.31
C SER A 42 33.44 -8.90 -20.92
N MET A 43 33.16 -10.19 -20.73
CA MET A 43 33.43 -10.90 -19.46
C MET A 43 34.90 -10.80 -18.98
N LYS A 44 35.83 -10.44 -19.87
CA LYS A 44 37.26 -10.26 -19.55
C LYS A 44 37.58 -8.90 -18.93
N PHE A 45 36.63 -7.96 -18.92
CA PHE A 45 36.78 -6.64 -18.31
C PHE A 45 36.13 -6.65 -16.93
N LEU A 46 36.94 -6.74 -15.89
CA LEU A 46 36.49 -6.93 -14.50
C LEU A 46 35.55 -5.80 -14.05
N GLU A 47 35.85 -4.57 -14.45
CA GLU A 47 35.06 -3.39 -14.13
C GLU A 47 33.65 -3.45 -14.74
N SER A 48 33.45 -4.14 -15.88
CA SER A 48 32.08 -4.37 -16.40
C SER A 48 31.28 -5.34 -15.54
N ASN A 49 31.94 -6.32 -14.94
CA ASN A 49 31.28 -7.28 -14.04
C ASN A 49 30.93 -6.61 -12.71
N GLU A 50 31.81 -5.74 -12.19
CA GLU A 50 31.55 -4.92 -10.99
C GLU A 50 30.38 -3.97 -11.22
N LEU A 51 30.35 -3.26 -12.36
CA LEU A 51 29.27 -2.34 -12.71
C LEU A 51 27.93 -3.07 -12.90
N HIS A 52 27.94 -4.24 -13.54
CA HIS A 52 26.74 -5.07 -13.67
C HIS A 52 26.24 -5.56 -12.30
N SER A 53 27.13 -5.96 -11.40
CA SER A 53 26.77 -6.39 -10.04
C SER A 53 26.15 -5.25 -9.25
N ALA A 54 26.78 -4.07 -9.28
CA ALA A 54 26.23 -2.87 -8.64
C ALA A 54 24.84 -2.51 -9.19
N HIS A 55 24.63 -2.67 -10.50
CA HIS A 55 23.31 -2.50 -11.12
C HIS A 55 22.27 -3.49 -10.59
N GLN A 56 22.61 -4.78 -10.48
CA GLN A 56 21.71 -5.79 -9.93
C GLN A 56 21.39 -5.54 -8.44
N ASP A 57 22.36 -5.06 -7.66
CA ASP A 57 22.15 -4.68 -6.26
C ASP A 57 21.18 -3.49 -6.15
N GLN A 58 21.34 -2.48 -7.01
CA GLN A 58 20.43 -1.33 -7.06
C GLN A 58 19.01 -1.75 -7.45
N LYS A 59 18.86 -2.61 -8.46
CA LYS A 59 17.58 -3.18 -8.87
C LYS A 59 16.89 -3.92 -7.71
N THR A 60 17.62 -4.80 -7.04
CA THR A 60 17.14 -5.55 -5.86
C THR A 60 16.70 -4.60 -4.74
N ARG A 61 17.45 -3.52 -4.50
CA ARG A 61 17.10 -2.51 -3.50
C ARG A 61 15.80 -1.77 -3.83
N ILE A 62 15.59 -1.41 -5.09
CA ILE A 62 14.35 -0.77 -5.54
C ILE A 62 13.16 -1.71 -5.37
N GLU A 63 13.30 -2.98 -5.77
CA GLU A 63 12.25 -4.00 -5.59
C GLU A 63 11.86 -4.16 -4.11
N LYS A 64 12.85 -4.16 -3.20
CA LYS A 64 12.60 -4.22 -1.75
C LYS A 64 11.82 -3.01 -1.25
N ILE A 65 12.23 -1.79 -1.63
CA ILE A 65 11.55 -0.55 -1.22
C ILE A 65 10.08 -0.57 -1.66
N ILE A 66 9.80 -1.01 -2.88
CA ILE A 66 8.43 -1.07 -3.39
C ILE A 66 7.61 -2.10 -2.62
N LYS A 67 8.18 -3.27 -2.32
CA LYS A 67 7.54 -4.28 -1.49
C LYS A 67 7.22 -3.77 -0.08
N ASP A 68 8.16 -3.07 0.56
CA ASP A 68 7.96 -2.53 1.91
C ASP A 68 6.85 -1.46 1.91
N LEU A 69 6.77 -0.64 0.86
CA LEU A 69 5.69 0.34 0.68
C LEU A 69 4.32 -0.32 0.43
N HIS A 70 4.26 -1.42 -0.33
CA HIS A 70 3.03 -2.21 -0.48
C HIS A 70 2.54 -2.73 0.87
N GLN A 71 3.46 -3.27 1.69
CA GLN A 71 3.12 -3.78 3.01
C GLN A 71 2.56 -2.67 3.90
N LEU A 72 3.20 -1.49 3.91
CA LEU A 72 2.73 -0.33 4.67
C LEU A 72 1.31 0.10 4.26
N ILE A 73 1.03 0.15 2.95
CA ILE A 73 -0.28 0.53 2.44
C ILE A 73 -1.35 -0.50 2.82
N ASP A 74 -1.05 -1.80 2.70
CA ASP A 74 -1.96 -2.89 3.07
C ASP A 74 -2.28 -2.86 4.58
N ASP A 75 -1.26 -2.69 5.42
CA ASP A 75 -1.43 -2.61 6.87
C ASP A 75 -2.27 -1.39 7.30
N PHE A 76 -2.06 -0.25 6.64
CA PHE A 76 -2.86 0.94 6.87
C PHE A 76 -4.31 0.74 6.40
N GLY A 77 -4.53 0.15 5.22
CA GLY A 77 -5.86 -0.15 4.69
C GLY A 77 -6.66 -1.10 5.60
N LYS A 78 -6.02 -2.15 6.09
CA LYS A 78 -6.59 -3.09 7.07
C LYS A 78 -6.93 -2.41 8.39
N SER A 79 -6.03 -1.59 8.92
CA SER A 79 -6.23 -0.88 10.20
C SER A 79 -7.37 0.14 10.09
N THR A 80 -7.42 0.89 8.99
CA THR A 80 -8.47 1.88 8.73
C THR A 80 -9.84 1.22 8.56
N SER A 81 -9.91 0.11 7.82
CA SER A 81 -11.16 -0.66 7.66
C SER A 81 -11.68 -1.17 9.00
N LYS A 82 -10.80 -1.73 9.84
CA LYS A 82 -11.18 -2.17 11.21
C LYS A 82 -11.74 -1.03 12.05
N VAL A 83 -11.13 0.16 11.99
CA VAL A 83 -11.61 1.34 12.73
C VAL A 83 -12.98 1.78 12.23
N ARG A 84 -13.18 1.85 10.90
CA ARG A 84 -14.47 2.17 10.29
C ARG A 84 -15.55 1.18 10.71
N ASP A 85 -15.27 -0.11 10.63
CA ASP A 85 -16.23 -1.17 10.99
C ASP A 85 -16.64 -1.07 12.46
N LYS A 86 -15.69 -0.75 13.36
CA LYS A 86 -15.98 -0.49 14.77
C LYS A 86 -16.93 0.70 14.96
N TYR A 87 -16.69 1.80 14.26
CA TYR A 87 -17.57 2.98 14.32
C TYR A 87 -18.97 2.69 13.77
N SER A 88 -19.06 1.99 12.64
CA SER A 88 -20.35 1.60 12.03
C SER A 88 -21.17 0.70 12.98
N ASN A 89 -20.52 -0.30 13.59
CA ASN A 89 -21.17 -1.19 14.55
C ASN A 89 -21.66 -0.42 15.79
N GLN A 90 -20.88 0.56 16.28
CA GLN A 90 -21.28 1.38 17.42
C GLN A 90 -22.46 2.31 17.09
N GLU A 91 -22.50 2.90 15.89
CA GLU A 91 -23.66 3.68 15.45
C GLU A 91 -24.92 2.82 15.31
N GLN A 92 -24.81 1.60 14.76
CA GLN A 92 -25.93 0.67 14.66
C GLN A 92 -26.43 0.25 16.05
N ALA A 93 -25.54 -0.08 16.98
CA ALA A 93 -25.89 -0.43 18.35
C ALA A 93 -26.61 0.73 19.07
N ASN A 94 -26.11 1.96 18.89
CA ASN A 94 -26.75 3.15 19.45
C ASN A 94 -28.13 3.41 18.81
N ALA A 95 -28.26 3.26 17.49
CA ALA A 95 -29.54 3.43 16.80
C ALA A 95 -30.58 2.40 17.27
N GLN A 96 -30.18 1.14 17.47
CA GLN A 96 -31.02 0.08 18.03
C GLN A 96 -31.39 0.36 19.50
N GLY A 97 -30.45 0.83 20.32
CA GLY A 97 -30.72 1.19 21.71
C GLY A 97 -31.68 2.37 21.86
N VAL A 98 -31.61 3.36 20.99
CA VAL A 98 -32.53 4.51 20.97
C VAL A 98 -33.91 4.12 20.44
N SER A 99 -33.99 3.24 19.44
CA SER A 99 -35.28 2.73 18.93
C SER A 99 -35.96 1.72 19.86
N ALA A 100 -35.23 1.12 20.80
CA ALA A 100 -35.76 0.26 21.86
C ALA A 100 -36.26 1.03 23.11
N ALA A 101 -36.17 2.36 23.14
CA ALA A 101 -36.76 3.20 24.17
C ALA A 101 -38.09 3.82 23.68
N PRO A 102 -39.24 3.14 23.83
CA PRO A 102 -40.53 3.78 23.65
C PRO A 102 -40.80 4.69 24.84
N GLY A 103 -41.34 5.88 24.55
CA GLY A 103 -41.58 6.94 25.52
C GLY A 103 -42.31 6.45 26.77
N SER A 104 -41.78 6.83 27.94
CA SER A 104 -42.61 6.99 29.13
C SER A 104 -43.54 8.17 28.89
N ALA A 105 -44.75 7.87 28.47
CA ALA A 105 -45.89 8.73 28.65
C ALA A 105 -46.10 8.96 30.16
N ASN A 106 -46.18 10.23 30.55
CA ASN A 106 -46.98 10.73 31.66
C ASN A 106 -47.36 12.18 31.37
#